data_AF-A0A934PP89-F1
#
_entry.id   AF-A0A934PP89-F1
#
_cell.length_a   1.000
_cell.length_b   1.000
_cell.length_c   1.000
_cell.angle_alpha   90.00
_cell.angle_beta   90.00
_cell.angle_gamma   90.00
#
_symmetry.space_group_name_H-M   'P 1'
#
loop_
_entity.id
_entity.type
_entity.pdbx_description
1 polymer ?
#
loop_
_entity_poly.entity_id
_entity_poly.type
_entity_poly.pdbx_seq_one_letter_code
_entity_poly.pdbx_strand_id
1 'polypeptide(L)'
;MRFFLIFELGFYLFCIGTVQSQELTIYTMPAPKKMDWESPKKLIKSCLLNKIVKSPYGENRHPIGHMVIELKDSTRYEMVGMAPETSLLPMNKITKEGYGLGVLFAVIDGKLERKEINVPQVEERVKNGDIAFVNYKINQAVFDRLWLYLVDYQYKGYDQFYNGGNRPREGAGCGCSAFAISFLEVAGIEDLLPIEEWKVNVLVPDEFIGGPYCDNKKVPFYKLFFAQKWADESTNTESYESLSLYEPTKIYNWILKKHYSPVSLPNVFKAVSGNAKGLVVDARTQAFPTEPIWYVQNDKK
;
A
#
# COMPACT_ATOMS: atom_id res chain seq x y z
N MET A 1 -17.33 -69.64 38.64
CA MET A 1 -16.46 -68.44 38.53
C MET A 1 -16.74 -67.78 37.20
N ARG A 2 -17.51 -66.67 37.20
CA ARG A 2 -17.76 -65.84 36.02
C ARG A 2 -16.74 -64.68 36.04
N PHE A 3 -15.87 -64.60 35.03
CA PHE A 3 -15.04 -63.42 34.79
C PHE A 3 -15.76 -62.51 33.80
N PHE A 4 -16.11 -61.30 34.25
CA PHE A 4 -16.54 -60.21 33.38
C PHE A 4 -15.30 -59.43 32.95
N LEU A 5 -15.02 -59.41 31.65
CA LEU A 5 -14.06 -58.50 31.01
C LEU A 5 -14.84 -57.22 30.64
N ILE A 6 -14.55 -56.13 31.33
CA ILE A 6 -15.01 -54.79 30.98
C ILE A 6 -13.97 -54.21 30.00
N PHE A 7 -14.37 -54.04 28.74
CA PHE A 7 -13.63 -53.26 27.75
C PHE A 7 -13.95 -51.79 27.96
N GLU A 8 -12.98 -51.00 28.45
CA GLU A 8 -13.11 -49.55 28.44
C GLU A 8 -12.87 -49.00 27.04
N LEU A 9 -13.94 -48.49 26.43
CA LEU A 9 -13.90 -47.73 25.19
C LEU A 9 -13.47 -46.29 25.53
N GLY A 10 -12.17 -46.02 25.44
CA GLY A 10 -11.63 -44.66 25.58
C GLY A 10 -12.08 -43.77 24.43
N PHE A 11 -13.06 -42.90 24.68
CA PHE A 11 -13.46 -41.82 23.78
C PHE A 11 -12.36 -40.75 23.78
N TYR A 12 -11.46 -40.76 22.79
CA TYR A 12 -10.58 -39.65 22.52
C TYR A 12 -11.38 -38.51 21.87
N LEU A 13 -11.88 -37.59 22.70
CA LEU A 13 -12.34 -36.28 22.26
C LEU A 13 -11.12 -35.52 21.72
N PHE A 14 -10.91 -35.57 20.41
CA PHE A 14 -10.08 -34.60 19.72
C PHE A 14 -10.77 -33.23 19.84
N CYS A 15 -10.33 -32.43 20.81
CA CYS A 15 -10.56 -30.99 20.80
C CYS A 15 -9.81 -30.43 19.59
N ILE A 16 -10.46 -30.39 18.43
CA ILE A 16 -10.01 -29.58 17.30
C ILE A 16 -10.18 -28.13 17.76
N GLY A 17 -9.15 -27.60 18.43
CA GLY A 17 -9.05 -26.17 18.69
C GLY A 17 -9.17 -25.48 17.33
N THR A 18 -10.21 -24.65 17.18
CA THR A 18 -10.30 -23.74 16.05
C THR A 18 -9.10 -22.81 16.14
N VAL A 19 -8.03 -23.11 15.40
CA VAL A 19 -6.89 -22.20 15.27
C VAL A 19 -7.46 -20.92 14.67
N GLN A 20 -7.56 -19.88 15.50
CA GLN A 20 -7.96 -18.56 15.06
C GLN A 20 -6.92 -18.13 14.01
N SER A 21 -7.39 -17.82 12.80
CA SER A 21 -6.51 -17.50 11.68
C SER A 21 -5.77 -16.19 11.97
N GLN A 22 -4.47 -16.16 11.69
CA GLN A 22 -3.71 -14.92 11.62
C GLN A 22 -4.06 -14.22 10.30
N GLU A 23 -4.17 -12.91 10.33
CA GLU A 23 -4.63 -12.13 9.18
C GLU A 23 -3.77 -10.90 8.93
N LEU A 24 -3.42 -10.69 7.66
CA LEU A 24 -2.97 -9.43 7.10
C LEU A 24 -4.05 -8.93 6.15
N THR A 25 -4.68 -7.80 6.43
CA THR A 25 -5.62 -7.15 5.50
C THR A 25 -5.00 -5.90 4.93
N ILE A 26 -4.95 -5.78 3.61
CA ILE A 26 -4.61 -4.53 2.93
C ILE A 26 -5.92 -3.87 2.50
N TYR A 27 -6.18 -2.68 3.03
CA TYR A 27 -7.27 -1.84 2.59
C TYR A 27 -6.76 -0.78 1.61
N THR A 28 -7.55 -0.51 0.58
CA THR A 28 -7.31 0.56 -0.37
C THR A 28 -8.50 1.50 -0.45
N MET A 29 -8.22 2.78 -0.26
CA MET A 29 -9.16 3.89 -0.34
C MET A 29 -8.86 4.65 -1.64
N PRO A 30 -9.80 4.71 -2.59
CA PRO A 30 -9.57 5.39 -3.85
C PRO A 30 -9.53 6.91 -3.64
N ALA A 31 -8.91 7.62 -4.58
CA ALA A 31 -9.12 9.05 -4.70
C ALA A 31 -10.59 9.36 -5.08
N PRO A 32 -11.15 10.53 -4.70
CA PRO A 32 -12.53 10.89 -5.03
C PRO A 32 -12.87 10.81 -6.53
N LYS A 33 -11.90 11.14 -7.39
CA LYS A 33 -11.93 10.88 -8.83
C LYS A 33 -10.63 10.21 -9.26
N LYS A 34 -10.69 9.46 -10.35
CA LYS A 34 -9.54 8.76 -10.92
C LYS A 34 -8.37 9.71 -11.16
N MET A 35 -7.17 9.30 -10.72
CA MET A 35 -5.91 9.96 -11.06
C MET A 35 -5.57 9.70 -12.53
N ASP A 36 -5.23 10.75 -13.27
CA ASP A 36 -5.01 10.68 -14.70
C ASP A 36 -3.50 10.70 -15.03
N TRP A 37 -2.95 9.51 -15.20
CA TRP A 37 -1.53 9.30 -15.49
C TRP A 37 -1.20 9.35 -16.98
N GLU A 38 -2.11 9.78 -17.87
CA GLU A 38 -1.83 9.82 -19.31
C GLU A 38 -0.80 10.89 -19.68
N SER A 39 -0.68 11.97 -18.89
CA SER A 39 0.35 12.99 -19.07
C SER A 39 0.61 13.80 -17.78
N PRO A 40 1.76 14.50 -17.66
CA PRO A 40 2.05 15.38 -16.53
C PRO A 40 0.92 16.39 -16.23
N LYS A 41 0.42 17.06 -17.28
CA LYS A 41 -0.68 18.03 -17.17
C LYS A 41 -1.93 17.38 -16.60
N LYS A 42 -2.30 16.21 -17.10
CA LYS A 42 -3.49 15.48 -16.68
C LYS A 42 -3.37 15.02 -15.22
N LEU A 43 -2.19 14.57 -14.81
CA LEU A 43 -1.91 14.14 -13.45
C LEU A 43 -2.08 15.30 -12.45
N ILE A 44 -1.43 16.43 -12.75
CA ILE A 44 -1.55 17.63 -11.92
C ILE A 44 -3.00 18.10 -11.86
N LYS A 45 -3.70 18.14 -12.99
CA LYS A 45 -5.11 18.52 -13.05
C LYS A 45 -5.99 17.59 -12.20
N SER A 46 -5.84 16.27 -12.30
CA SER A 46 -6.61 15.32 -11.49
C SER A 46 -6.31 15.47 -10.00
N CYS A 47 -5.04 15.67 -9.63
CA CYS A 47 -4.65 15.89 -8.24
C CYS A 47 -5.33 17.15 -7.65
N LEU A 48 -5.31 18.28 -8.38
CA LEU A 48 -5.95 19.52 -7.94
C LEU A 48 -7.47 19.38 -7.85
N LEU A 49 -8.10 18.73 -8.85
CA LEU A 49 -9.53 18.48 -8.84
C LEU A 49 -9.95 17.64 -7.62
N ASN A 50 -9.15 16.63 -7.27
CA ASN A 50 -9.40 15.80 -6.08
C ASN A 50 -9.19 16.53 -4.76
N LYS A 51 -8.43 17.63 -4.73
CA LYS A 51 -8.27 18.47 -3.54
C LYS A 51 -9.48 19.35 -3.25
N ILE A 52 -10.17 19.80 -4.30
CA ILE A 52 -11.29 20.76 -4.21
C ILE A 52 -12.67 20.10 -4.28
N VAL A 53 -12.76 18.87 -4.78
CA VAL A 53 -14.04 18.15 -4.84
C VAL A 53 -14.55 17.90 -3.42
N LYS A 54 -15.83 18.19 -3.20
CA LYS A 54 -16.49 17.88 -1.92
C LYS A 54 -16.46 16.38 -1.70
N SER A 55 -16.04 15.99 -0.51
CA SER A 55 -15.96 14.60 -0.07
C SER A 55 -16.76 14.46 1.22
N PRO A 56 -17.52 13.37 1.42
CA PRO A 56 -18.19 13.12 2.68
C PRO A 56 -17.20 12.96 3.86
N TYR A 57 -15.93 12.68 3.55
CA TYR A 57 -14.87 12.39 4.52
C TYR A 57 -14.19 13.63 5.11
N GLY A 58 -14.61 14.86 4.74
CA GLY A 58 -14.04 16.09 5.28
C GLY A 58 -12.51 16.17 5.12
N GLU A 59 -11.79 16.34 6.22
CA GLU A 59 -10.31 16.37 6.26
C GLU A 59 -9.66 14.98 6.10
N ASN A 60 -10.41 13.90 6.34
CA ASN A 60 -9.95 12.52 6.08
C ASN A 60 -10.12 12.13 4.61
N ARG A 61 -10.36 13.09 3.72
CA ARG A 61 -10.34 12.86 2.28
C ARG A 61 -8.91 12.57 1.83
N HIS A 62 -8.73 11.57 0.98
CA HIS A 62 -7.43 11.17 0.44
C HIS A 62 -7.36 11.56 -1.05
N PRO A 63 -6.83 12.76 -1.40
CA PRO A 63 -6.94 13.29 -2.77
C PRO A 63 -6.22 12.46 -3.83
N ILE A 64 -5.27 11.62 -3.41
CA ILE A 64 -4.51 10.71 -4.28
C ILE A 64 -4.76 9.24 -3.91
N GLY A 65 -5.78 8.98 -3.10
CA GLY A 65 -6.01 7.68 -2.48
C GLY A 65 -5.08 7.42 -1.30
N HIS A 66 -5.33 6.32 -0.58
CA HIS A 66 -4.57 5.92 0.58
C HIS A 66 -4.67 4.41 0.80
N MET A 67 -3.67 3.83 1.45
CA MET A 67 -3.66 2.41 1.79
C MET A 67 -3.25 2.24 3.25
N VAL A 68 -3.95 1.33 3.92
CA VAL A 68 -3.67 0.93 5.30
C VAL A 68 -3.61 -0.58 5.37
N ILE A 69 -2.80 -1.09 6.29
CA ILE A 69 -2.76 -2.51 6.63
C ILE A 69 -3.40 -2.71 8.00
N GLU A 70 -4.08 -3.84 8.16
CA GLU A 70 -4.50 -4.39 9.44
C GLU A 70 -3.74 -5.70 9.64
N LEU A 71 -3.07 -5.85 10.77
CA LEU A 71 -2.36 -7.06 11.15
C LEU A 71 -2.93 -7.54 12.49
N LYS A 72 -3.51 -8.75 12.52
CA LYS A 72 -4.08 -9.30 13.75
C LYS A 72 -3.93 -10.81 13.93
N ASP A 73 -3.76 -11.21 15.18
CA ASP A 73 -3.90 -12.59 15.66
C ASP A 73 -4.82 -12.61 16.91
N SER A 74 -4.80 -13.70 17.69
CA SER A 74 -5.62 -13.83 18.90
C SER A 74 -5.19 -12.92 20.07
N THR A 75 -4.01 -12.32 20.00
CA THR A 75 -3.36 -11.57 21.10
C THR A 75 -2.89 -10.17 20.70
N ARG A 76 -2.64 -9.94 19.42
CA ARG A 76 -2.01 -8.74 18.86
C ARG A 76 -2.90 -8.18 17.75
N TYR A 77 -2.99 -6.87 17.72
CA TYR A 77 -3.77 -6.12 16.74
C TYR A 77 -3.10 -4.79 16.47
N GLU A 78 -2.94 -4.44 15.19
CA GLU A 78 -2.54 -3.10 14.78
C GLU A 78 -3.13 -2.75 13.41
N MET A 79 -3.44 -1.47 13.19
CA MET A 79 -3.89 -0.94 11.90
C MET A 79 -3.10 0.32 11.57
N VAL A 80 -2.24 0.25 10.55
CA VAL A 80 -1.25 1.29 10.25
C VAL A 80 -1.21 1.66 8.76
N GLY A 81 -0.82 2.90 8.49
CA GLY A 81 -0.62 3.43 7.15
C GLY A 81 0.42 4.55 7.15
N MET A 82 1.18 4.67 6.07
CA MET A 82 2.16 5.75 5.91
C MET A 82 1.48 6.99 5.31
N ALA A 83 1.75 8.16 5.88
CA ALA A 83 1.24 9.45 5.40
C ALA A 83 2.33 10.53 5.51
N PRO A 84 2.24 11.63 4.75
CA PRO A 84 3.03 12.81 5.04
C PRO A 84 2.63 13.41 6.39
N GLU A 85 3.58 13.99 7.12
CA GLU A 85 3.33 14.63 8.42
C GLU A 85 2.19 15.66 8.32
N THR A 86 2.22 16.46 7.25
CA THR A 86 1.14 17.36 6.86
C THR A 86 0.80 17.26 5.38
N SER A 87 -0.50 17.33 5.08
CA SER A 87 -1.04 17.28 3.71
C SER A 87 -0.63 18.47 2.82
N LEU A 88 -0.10 19.54 3.42
CA LEU A 88 0.38 20.72 2.70
C LEU A 88 1.80 20.56 2.14
N LEU A 89 2.64 19.70 2.75
CA LEU A 89 4.07 19.57 2.40
C LEU A 89 4.30 19.25 0.92
N PRO A 90 3.67 18.21 0.33
CA PRO A 90 3.87 17.89 -1.09
C PRO A 90 3.52 19.07 -2.02
N MET A 91 2.53 19.86 -1.64
CA MET A 91 2.00 20.90 -2.51
C MET A 91 2.70 22.23 -2.38
N ASN A 92 3.20 22.55 -1.20
CA ASN A 92 4.16 23.63 -1.03
C ASN A 92 5.45 23.34 -1.83
N LYS A 93 5.91 22.08 -1.86
CA LYS A 93 7.07 21.70 -2.68
C LYS A 93 6.86 21.94 -4.17
N ILE A 94 5.70 21.54 -4.70
CA ILE A 94 5.35 21.80 -6.11
C ILE A 94 5.23 23.31 -6.40
N THR A 95 4.48 24.04 -5.58
CA THR A 95 4.02 25.40 -5.91
C THR A 95 4.93 26.54 -5.43
N LYS A 96 5.58 26.38 -4.27
CA LYS A 96 6.43 27.40 -3.65
C LYS A 96 7.92 27.12 -3.83
N GLU A 97 8.32 25.86 -3.63
CA GLU A 97 9.73 25.48 -3.71
C GLU A 97 10.18 25.15 -5.13
N GLY A 98 9.24 24.92 -6.06
CA GLY A 98 9.51 24.70 -7.47
C GLY A 98 10.07 23.31 -7.78
N TYR A 99 9.71 22.30 -6.98
CA TYR A 99 10.16 20.91 -7.21
C TYR A 99 9.59 20.32 -8.50
N GLY A 100 8.52 20.89 -9.05
CA GLY A 100 7.85 20.32 -10.21
C GLY A 100 7.31 18.91 -9.91
N LEU A 101 7.57 17.98 -10.83
CA LEU A 101 7.35 16.54 -10.61
C LEU A 101 8.47 15.89 -9.77
N GLY A 102 9.54 16.61 -9.45
CA GLY A 102 10.58 16.16 -8.53
C GLY A 102 10.05 15.83 -7.13
N VAL A 103 8.87 16.35 -6.76
CA VAL A 103 8.17 15.96 -5.53
C VAL A 103 7.87 14.46 -5.46
N LEU A 104 7.72 13.78 -6.59
CA LEU A 104 7.45 12.34 -6.66
C LEU A 104 8.66 11.53 -6.16
N PHE A 105 9.86 12.10 -6.22
CA PHE A 105 11.11 11.47 -5.78
C PHE A 105 11.63 12.04 -4.46
N ALA A 106 11.05 13.16 -4.00
CA ALA A 106 11.52 13.86 -2.83
C ALA A 106 11.18 13.13 -1.52
N VAL A 107 12.17 13.08 -0.64
CA VAL A 107 11.96 12.74 0.77
C VAL A 107 11.35 13.92 1.49
N ILE A 108 10.22 13.68 2.16
CA ILE A 108 9.54 14.62 3.06
C ILE A 108 9.27 13.94 4.40
N ASP A 109 8.99 14.76 5.40
CA ASP A 109 8.60 14.27 6.72
C ASP A 109 7.34 13.41 6.62
N GLY A 110 7.48 12.17 7.05
CA GLY A 110 6.44 11.16 7.12
C GLY A 110 5.98 10.91 8.55
N LYS A 111 4.86 10.21 8.65
CA LYS A 111 4.38 9.60 9.89
C LYS A 111 3.70 8.28 9.61
N LEU A 112 3.72 7.42 10.61
CA LEU A 112 2.86 6.26 10.66
C LEU A 112 1.54 6.59 11.36
N GLU A 113 0.48 6.66 10.59
CA GLU A 113 -0.88 6.75 11.13
C GLU A 113 -1.24 5.40 11.75
N ARG A 114 -1.77 5.42 12.98
CA ARG A 114 -2.12 4.22 13.75
C ARG A 114 -3.63 4.01 13.86
N LYS A 115 -4.03 2.98 14.59
CA LYS A 115 -5.43 2.55 14.72
C LYS A 115 -6.38 3.66 15.17
N GLU A 116 -5.93 4.61 15.99
CA GLU A 116 -6.73 5.74 16.46
C GLU A 116 -7.18 6.64 15.30
N ILE A 117 -6.37 6.72 14.24
CA ILE A 117 -6.65 7.48 13.01
C ILE A 117 -7.28 6.58 11.94
N ASN A 118 -6.78 5.36 11.78
CA ASN A 118 -7.15 4.49 10.68
C ASN A 118 -8.48 3.76 10.88
N VAL A 119 -8.77 3.28 12.09
CA VAL A 119 -9.99 2.49 12.35
C VAL A 119 -11.25 3.30 12.02
N PRO A 120 -11.44 4.55 12.53
CA PRO A 120 -12.63 5.34 12.19
C PRO A 120 -12.75 5.60 10.68
N GLN A 121 -11.63 5.83 9.99
CA GLN A 121 -11.62 6.07 8.54
C GLN A 121 -11.98 4.83 7.72
N VAL A 122 -11.49 3.66 8.14
CA VAL A 122 -11.82 2.37 7.52
C VAL A 122 -13.30 2.07 7.76
N GLU A 123 -13.79 2.19 8.99
CA GLU A 123 -15.20 1.94 9.33
C GLU A 123 -16.16 2.85 8.54
N GLU A 124 -15.88 4.15 8.47
CA GLU A 124 -16.70 5.10 7.72
C GLU A 124 -16.76 4.74 6.23
N ARG A 125 -15.62 4.38 5.62
CA ARG A 125 -15.59 3.99 4.21
C ARG A 125 -16.17 2.61 3.96
N VAL A 126 -16.01 1.66 4.88
CA VAL A 126 -16.67 0.36 4.84
C VAL A 126 -18.18 0.54 4.84
N LYS A 127 -18.70 1.48 5.64
CA LYS A 127 -20.12 1.84 5.66
C LYS A 127 -20.58 2.46 4.34
N ASN A 128 -19.77 3.31 3.73
CA ASN A 128 -20.13 3.99 2.47
C ASN A 128 -19.87 3.14 1.21
N GLY A 129 -19.05 2.09 1.31
CA GLY A 129 -18.63 1.27 0.17
C GLY A 129 -17.46 1.85 -0.63
N ASP A 130 -16.84 2.93 -0.17
CA ASP A 130 -15.70 3.61 -0.83
C ASP A 130 -14.34 3.07 -0.35
N ILE A 131 -14.25 1.75 -0.20
CA ILE A 131 -13.04 1.04 0.19
C ILE A 131 -13.10 -0.39 -0.33
N ALA A 132 -11.95 -0.92 -0.73
CA ALA A 132 -11.80 -2.31 -1.09
C ALA A 132 -10.68 -2.93 -0.27
N PHE A 133 -10.68 -4.26 -0.16
CA PHE A 133 -9.68 -4.95 0.65
C PHE A 133 -9.19 -6.26 0.04
N VAL A 134 -7.98 -6.66 0.41
CA VAL A 134 -7.47 -8.01 0.26
C VAL A 134 -7.08 -8.52 1.64
N ASN A 135 -7.72 -9.59 2.10
CA ASN A 135 -7.43 -10.25 3.36
C ASN A 135 -6.62 -11.51 3.10
N TYR A 136 -5.42 -11.58 3.64
CA TYR A 136 -4.54 -12.74 3.56
C TYR A 136 -4.64 -13.52 4.87
N LYS A 137 -5.08 -14.76 4.78
CA LYS A 137 -4.97 -15.71 5.89
C LYS A 137 -3.56 -16.27 5.88
N ILE A 138 -2.81 -15.98 6.93
CA ILE A 138 -1.39 -16.34 7.06
C ILE A 138 -1.20 -17.29 8.24
N ASN A 139 -0.03 -17.93 8.31
CA ASN A 139 0.34 -18.74 9.48
C ASN A 139 1.04 -17.88 10.56
N GLN A 140 1.18 -18.44 11.75
CA GLN A 140 1.77 -17.74 12.90
C GLN A 140 3.21 -17.27 12.67
N ALA A 141 4.04 -18.06 11.97
CA ALA A 141 5.42 -17.67 11.70
C ALA A 141 5.49 -16.41 10.82
N VAL A 142 4.71 -16.38 9.73
CA VAL A 142 4.59 -15.20 8.86
C VAL A 142 4.06 -14.01 9.65
N PHE A 143 3.05 -14.21 10.49
CA PHE A 143 2.51 -13.16 11.36
C PHE A 143 3.60 -12.55 12.26
N ASP A 144 4.37 -13.38 12.95
CA ASP A 144 5.43 -12.93 13.86
C ASP A 144 6.52 -12.13 13.12
N ARG A 145 6.85 -12.54 11.90
CA ARG A 145 7.79 -11.81 11.04
C ARG A 145 7.25 -10.45 10.61
N LEU A 146 5.98 -10.35 10.22
CA LEU A 146 5.35 -9.08 9.88
C LEU A 146 5.24 -8.15 11.09
N TRP A 147 4.96 -8.73 12.26
CA TRP A 147 4.92 -7.98 13.51
C TRP A 147 6.30 -7.41 13.85
N LEU A 148 7.36 -8.23 13.75
CA LEU A 148 8.73 -7.78 13.94
C LEU A 148 9.10 -6.69 12.93
N TYR A 149 8.75 -6.85 11.65
CA TYR A 149 8.97 -5.84 10.63
C TYR A 149 8.34 -4.50 11.00
N LEU A 150 7.08 -4.49 11.43
CA LEU A 150 6.40 -3.27 11.85
C LEU A 150 7.06 -2.61 13.06
N VAL A 151 7.42 -3.38 14.08
CA VAL A 151 8.09 -2.88 15.29
C VAL A 151 9.46 -2.30 14.94
N ASP A 152 10.26 -3.01 14.15
CA ASP A 152 11.58 -2.56 13.72
C ASP A 152 11.49 -1.32 12.83
N TYR A 153 10.51 -1.25 11.92
CA TYR A 153 10.30 -0.11 11.01
C TYR A 153 10.16 1.19 11.81
N GLN A 154 9.38 1.14 12.90
CA GLN A 154 9.18 2.27 13.83
C GLN A 154 10.42 2.51 14.70
N TYR A 155 10.99 1.46 15.29
CA TYR A 155 12.15 1.58 16.17
C TYR A 155 13.35 2.23 15.46
N LYS A 156 13.52 1.93 14.16
CA LYS A 156 14.57 2.50 13.30
C LYS A 156 14.23 3.90 12.77
N GLY A 157 13.02 4.41 13.02
CA GLY A 157 12.56 5.72 12.56
C GLY A 157 12.25 5.80 11.06
N TYR A 158 12.05 4.67 10.39
CA TYR A 158 11.78 4.66 8.94
C TYR A 158 10.39 5.20 8.58
N ASP A 159 9.52 5.33 9.57
CA ASP A 159 8.22 6.01 9.46
C ASP A 159 8.31 7.53 9.35
N GLN A 160 9.49 8.11 9.59
CA GLN A 160 9.72 9.54 9.44
C GLN A 160 9.99 9.96 7.98
N PHE A 161 10.13 9.00 7.06
CA PHE A 161 10.46 9.26 5.67
C PHE A 161 9.31 8.88 4.73
N TYR A 162 8.65 9.88 4.16
CA TYR A 162 7.62 9.70 3.13
C TYR A 162 8.16 10.16 1.77
N ASN A 163 8.08 9.32 0.75
CA ASN A 163 8.54 9.61 -0.61
C ASN A 163 7.97 8.63 -1.64
N GLY A 164 8.11 8.92 -2.93
CA GLY A 164 7.75 7.98 -4.00
C GLY A 164 8.90 7.09 -4.49
N GLY A 165 10.06 7.11 -3.82
CA GLY A 165 11.19 6.21 -4.10
C GLY A 165 10.89 4.76 -3.75
N ASN A 166 9.91 4.50 -2.86
CA ASN A 166 9.31 3.19 -2.60
C ASN A 166 10.32 2.10 -2.18
N ARG A 167 11.23 2.41 -1.25
CA ARG A 167 12.26 1.46 -0.75
C ARG A 167 12.12 1.21 0.76
N PRO A 168 10.97 0.68 1.22
CA PRO A 168 10.70 0.49 2.64
C PRO A 168 11.65 -0.52 3.31
N ARG A 169 11.97 -1.64 2.66
CA ARG A 169 12.90 -2.67 3.17
C ARG A 169 14.38 -2.21 3.20
N GLU A 170 14.72 -1.07 2.61
CA GLU A 170 16.05 -0.43 2.68
C GLU A 170 16.10 0.69 3.74
N GLY A 171 14.98 0.99 4.39
CA GLY A 171 14.88 2.10 5.35
C GLY A 171 14.94 3.49 4.74
N ALA A 172 14.81 3.61 3.40
CA ALA A 172 14.87 4.89 2.69
C ALA A 172 13.51 5.60 2.59
N GLY A 173 12.50 5.12 3.33
CA GLY A 173 11.13 5.63 3.30
C GLY A 173 10.31 5.15 2.10
N CYS A 174 9.01 5.47 2.15
CA CYS A 174 8.05 5.06 1.12
C CYS A 174 6.72 5.83 1.21
N GLY A 175 5.90 5.72 0.17
CA GLY A 175 4.51 6.15 0.18
C GLY A 175 3.57 5.14 0.84
N CYS A 176 2.30 5.52 1.03
CA CYS A 176 1.28 4.65 1.65
C CYS A 176 1.16 3.27 0.99
N SER A 177 1.17 3.22 -0.34
CA SER A 177 0.96 2.00 -1.09
C SER A 177 2.18 1.09 -1.07
N ALA A 178 3.38 1.61 -1.30
CA ALA A 178 4.62 0.85 -1.18
C ALA A 178 4.84 0.31 0.24
N PHE A 179 4.47 1.07 1.27
CA PHE A 179 4.44 0.57 2.64
C PHE A 179 3.55 -0.67 2.76
N ALA A 180 2.29 -0.60 2.31
CA ALA A 180 1.37 -1.73 2.38
C ALA A 180 1.85 -2.95 1.57
N ILE A 181 2.41 -2.73 0.38
CA ILE A 181 2.93 -3.81 -0.46
C ILE A 181 4.17 -4.47 0.13
N SER A 182 5.01 -3.73 0.87
CA SER A 182 6.17 -4.31 1.54
C SER A 182 5.82 -5.41 2.55
N PHE A 183 4.60 -5.40 3.11
CA PHE A 183 4.14 -6.50 3.95
C PHE A 183 3.93 -7.79 3.15
N LEU A 184 3.57 -7.71 1.86
CA LEU A 184 3.48 -8.89 0.99
C LEU A 184 4.86 -9.45 0.71
N GLU A 185 5.83 -8.58 0.40
CA GLU A 185 7.23 -8.95 0.16
C GLU A 185 7.86 -9.58 1.42
N VAL A 186 7.67 -8.97 2.60
CA VAL A 186 8.20 -9.51 3.86
C VAL A 186 7.54 -10.85 4.20
N ALA A 187 6.28 -11.07 3.81
CA ALA A 187 5.59 -12.32 3.98
C ALA A 187 5.91 -13.37 2.89
N GLY A 188 6.55 -13.00 1.79
CA GLY A 188 6.82 -13.88 0.64
C GLY A 188 5.54 -14.35 -0.07
N ILE A 189 4.56 -13.46 -0.18
CA ILE A 189 3.23 -13.75 -0.76
C ILE A 189 2.83 -12.75 -1.86
N GLU A 190 3.76 -11.91 -2.31
CA GLU A 190 3.57 -10.91 -3.36
C GLU A 190 3.09 -11.52 -4.70
N ASP A 191 3.51 -12.75 -5.00
CA ASP A 191 3.17 -13.46 -6.25
C ASP A 191 1.79 -14.15 -6.21
N LEU A 192 1.10 -14.17 -5.07
CA LEU A 192 -0.23 -14.79 -4.97
C LEU A 192 -1.29 -14.01 -5.77
N LEU A 193 -1.04 -12.72 -6.03
CA LEU A 193 -1.85 -11.88 -6.89
C LEU A 193 -0.95 -11.19 -7.93
N PRO A 194 -1.47 -10.81 -9.10
CA PRO A 194 -0.68 -10.10 -10.11
C PRO A 194 -0.48 -8.62 -9.74
N ILE A 195 0.32 -8.35 -8.71
CA ILE A 195 0.51 -7.00 -8.15
C ILE A 195 1.17 -6.03 -9.15
N GLU A 196 1.79 -6.51 -10.22
CA GLU A 196 2.27 -5.66 -11.32
C GLU A 196 1.12 -4.91 -12.02
N GLU A 197 -0.09 -5.46 -12.05
CA GLU A 197 -1.28 -4.75 -12.56
C GLU A 197 -1.63 -3.52 -11.71
N TRP A 198 -1.14 -3.44 -10.48
CA TRP A 198 -1.41 -2.35 -9.54
C TRP A 198 -0.48 -1.15 -9.73
N LYS A 199 0.62 -1.34 -10.47
CA LYS A 199 1.62 -0.30 -10.69
C LYS A 199 1.21 0.68 -11.78
N VAL A 200 1.67 1.91 -11.63
CA VAL A 200 1.78 2.90 -12.69
C VAL A 200 3.27 3.09 -12.97
N ASN A 201 3.62 3.04 -14.26
CA ASN A 201 4.97 3.25 -14.74
C ASN A 201 4.94 4.46 -15.68
N VAL A 202 5.76 5.47 -15.41
CA VAL A 202 5.92 6.64 -16.27
C VAL A 202 7.39 7.06 -16.31
N LEU A 203 7.82 7.57 -17.45
CA LEU A 203 9.13 8.19 -17.61
C LEU A 203 8.97 9.69 -17.44
N VAL A 204 9.47 10.22 -16.33
CA VAL A 204 9.32 11.64 -15.97
C VAL A 204 10.45 12.43 -16.64
N PRO A 205 10.15 13.32 -17.61
CA PRO A 205 11.19 14.13 -18.24
C PRO A 205 11.94 14.99 -17.22
N ASP A 206 13.27 15.01 -17.29
CA ASP A 206 14.14 15.80 -16.39
C ASP A 206 13.80 17.28 -16.39
N GLU A 207 13.26 17.77 -17.50
CA GLU A 207 12.82 19.14 -17.65
C GLU A 207 11.65 19.54 -16.73
N PHE A 208 10.93 18.56 -16.18
CA PHE A 208 9.87 18.72 -15.18
C PHE A 208 10.28 18.33 -13.76
N ILE A 209 11.52 17.86 -13.59
CA ILE A 209 12.10 17.53 -12.29
C ILE A 209 12.91 18.73 -11.79
N GLY A 210 12.61 19.15 -10.57
CA GLY A 210 13.31 20.20 -9.85
C GLY A 210 13.56 19.80 -8.39
N GLY A 211 14.18 20.70 -7.63
CA GLY A 211 14.56 20.46 -6.25
C GLY A 211 16.01 19.98 -6.07
N PRO A 212 16.38 19.51 -4.87
CA PRO A 212 17.76 19.23 -4.48
C PRO A 212 18.50 18.20 -5.35
N TYR A 213 17.76 17.26 -5.95
CA TYR A 213 18.31 16.22 -6.82
C TYR A 213 18.75 16.74 -8.20
N CYS A 214 18.38 17.98 -8.55
CA CYS A 214 18.72 18.60 -9.84
C CYS A 214 19.37 19.97 -9.62
N ASP A 215 20.41 20.04 -8.78
CA ASP A 215 21.14 21.28 -8.46
C ASP A 215 20.23 22.44 -8.02
N ASN A 216 19.17 22.13 -7.28
CA ASN A 216 18.15 23.09 -6.84
C ASN A 216 17.43 23.83 -7.99
N LYS A 217 17.42 23.25 -9.20
CA LYS A 217 16.62 23.71 -10.34
C LYS A 217 15.16 23.88 -9.92
N LYS A 218 14.59 25.03 -10.27
CA LYS A 218 13.16 25.31 -10.06
C LYS A 218 12.39 25.06 -11.35
N VAL A 219 11.32 24.30 -11.25
CA VAL A 219 10.36 24.06 -12.32
C VAL A 219 9.12 24.90 -12.05
N PRO A 220 8.86 25.94 -12.86
CA PRO A 220 7.66 26.75 -12.70
C PRO A 220 6.39 25.93 -12.89
N PHE A 221 5.38 26.18 -12.06
CA PHE A 221 4.13 25.42 -12.09
C PHE A 221 3.41 25.45 -13.45
N TYR A 222 3.44 26.60 -14.15
CA TYR A 222 2.84 26.72 -15.48
C TYR A 222 3.44 25.73 -16.49
N LYS A 223 4.73 25.38 -16.34
CA LYS A 223 5.41 24.42 -17.22
C LYS A 223 4.76 23.03 -17.14
N LEU A 224 4.38 22.60 -15.94
CA LEU A 224 3.65 21.34 -15.72
C LEU A 224 2.24 21.39 -16.33
N PHE A 225 1.59 22.55 -16.30
CA PHE A 225 0.25 22.71 -16.87
C PHE A 225 0.21 22.63 -18.40
N PHE A 226 1.35 22.87 -19.07
CA PHE A 226 1.49 22.73 -20.52
C PHE A 226 2.16 21.44 -20.96
N ALA A 227 2.67 20.62 -20.05
CA ALA A 227 3.35 19.36 -20.33
C ALA A 227 2.37 18.28 -20.85
N GLN A 228 2.40 18.02 -22.16
CA GLN A 228 1.43 17.15 -22.85
C GLN A 228 1.77 15.66 -22.83
N LYS A 229 3.05 15.29 -22.67
CA LYS A 229 3.52 13.91 -22.77
C LYS A 229 4.54 13.59 -21.68
N TRP A 230 4.59 12.31 -21.31
CA TRP A 230 5.74 11.72 -20.62
C TRP A 230 6.92 11.57 -21.60
N ALA A 231 8.10 11.28 -21.07
CA ALA A 231 9.22 10.89 -21.92
C ALA A 231 8.92 9.55 -22.60
N ASP A 232 9.56 9.31 -23.73
CA ASP A 232 9.43 8.08 -24.52
C ASP A 232 10.83 7.50 -24.77
N GLU A 233 11.07 6.32 -24.21
CA GLU A 233 12.36 5.63 -24.36
C GLU A 233 12.66 5.31 -25.84
N SER A 234 11.64 5.11 -26.68
CA SER A 234 11.81 4.77 -28.09
C SER A 234 12.38 5.91 -28.93
N THR A 235 12.22 7.16 -28.51
CA THR A 235 12.75 8.30 -29.26
C THR A 235 14.20 8.62 -28.90
N ASN A 236 14.68 8.17 -27.73
CA ASN A 236 16.03 8.39 -27.19
C ASN A 236 16.52 9.86 -27.27
N THR A 237 15.57 10.82 -27.23
CA THR A 237 15.83 12.24 -27.48
C THR A 237 15.76 13.10 -26.21
N GLU A 238 15.24 12.56 -25.11
CA GLU A 238 14.92 13.29 -23.89
C GLU A 238 15.49 12.52 -22.68
N SER A 239 16.16 13.22 -21.76
CA SER A 239 16.58 12.64 -20.48
C SER A 239 15.37 12.54 -19.53
N TYR A 240 15.31 11.45 -18.75
CA TYR A 240 14.18 11.13 -17.90
C TYR A 240 14.58 10.32 -16.67
N GLU A 241 13.71 10.38 -15.66
CA GLU A 241 13.73 9.47 -14.50
C GLU A 241 12.53 8.52 -14.52
N SER A 242 12.79 7.25 -14.27
CA SER A 242 11.74 6.21 -14.23
C SER A 242 11.00 6.24 -12.89
N LEU A 243 9.69 6.41 -12.94
CA LEU A 243 8.82 6.30 -11.79
C LEU A 243 7.97 5.04 -11.89
N SER A 244 8.04 4.19 -10.87
CA SER A 244 7.15 3.05 -10.67
C SER A 244 6.54 3.11 -9.27
N LEU A 245 5.21 3.15 -9.20
CA LEU A 245 4.49 3.19 -7.93
C LEU A 245 3.17 2.43 -7.98
N TYR A 246 2.74 1.92 -6.82
CA TYR A 246 1.44 1.32 -6.64
C TYR A 246 0.39 2.42 -6.45
N GLU A 247 -0.68 2.42 -7.25
CA GLU A 247 -1.70 3.49 -7.19
C GLU A 247 -2.98 2.99 -6.49
N PRO A 248 -3.39 3.57 -5.35
CA PRO A 248 -4.51 3.06 -4.55
C PRO A 248 -5.82 2.94 -5.33
N THR A 249 -6.18 3.92 -6.17
CA THR A 249 -7.41 3.89 -6.97
C THR A 249 -7.39 2.78 -8.00
N LYS A 250 -6.24 2.49 -8.61
CA LYS A 250 -6.01 1.38 -9.54
C LYS A 250 -6.18 0.05 -8.83
N ILE A 251 -5.60 -0.11 -7.64
CA ILE A 251 -5.77 -1.30 -6.80
C ILE A 251 -7.24 -1.50 -6.43
N TYR A 252 -7.91 -0.44 -5.98
CA TYR A 252 -9.33 -0.46 -5.64
C TYR A 252 -10.18 -0.97 -6.82
N ASN A 253 -10.00 -0.37 -8.00
CA ASN A 253 -10.72 -0.76 -9.21
C ASN A 253 -10.39 -2.20 -9.64
N TRP A 254 -9.14 -2.62 -9.49
CA TRP A 254 -8.73 -3.99 -9.78
C TRP A 254 -9.45 -4.99 -8.86
N ILE A 255 -9.50 -4.72 -7.54
CA ILE A 255 -10.22 -5.56 -6.58
C ILE A 255 -11.70 -5.65 -6.94
N LEU A 256 -12.35 -4.52 -7.24
CA LEU A 256 -13.75 -4.51 -7.67
C LEU A 256 -13.96 -5.35 -8.93
N LYS A 257 -13.10 -5.18 -9.95
CA LYS A 257 -13.18 -5.96 -11.19
C LYS A 257 -13.11 -7.46 -10.91
N LYS A 258 -12.17 -7.90 -10.05
CA LYS A 258 -12.04 -9.31 -9.66
C LYS A 258 -13.19 -9.80 -8.80
N HIS A 259 -13.74 -8.94 -7.95
CA HIS A 259 -14.92 -9.26 -7.14
C HIS A 259 -16.17 -9.52 -8.02
N TYR A 260 -16.37 -8.75 -9.08
CA TYR A 260 -17.52 -8.94 -9.99
C TYR A 260 -17.29 -9.99 -11.09
N SER A 261 -16.04 -10.34 -11.40
CA SER A 261 -15.70 -11.38 -12.40
C SER A 261 -15.51 -12.76 -11.75
N PRO A 262 -15.54 -13.88 -12.50
CA PRO A 262 -15.07 -15.17 -11.97
C PRO A 262 -13.62 -15.06 -11.50
N VAL A 263 -13.33 -15.54 -10.29
CA VAL A 263 -11.95 -15.58 -9.75
C VAL A 263 -11.34 -16.91 -10.18
N SER A 264 -10.35 -16.86 -11.05
CA SER A 264 -9.64 -18.05 -11.56
C SER A 264 -8.29 -18.28 -10.87
N LEU A 265 -8.00 -17.54 -9.78
CA LEU A 265 -6.75 -17.67 -9.04
C LEU A 265 -6.92 -18.74 -7.94
N PRO A 266 -5.95 -19.65 -7.77
CA PRO A 266 -6.01 -20.67 -6.73
C PRO A 266 -6.00 -20.02 -5.34
N ASN A 267 -6.77 -20.56 -4.41
CA ASN A 267 -6.85 -20.09 -3.02
C ASN A 267 -7.32 -18.63 -2.85
N VAL A 268 -7.92 -18.03 -3.89
CA VAL A 268 -8.50 -16.69 -3.82
C VAL A 268 -10.02 -16.76 -3.87
N PHE A 269 -10.67 -16.12 -2.91
CA PHE A 269 -12.12 -16.13 -2.74
C PHE A 269 -12.66 -14.71 -2.71
N LYS A 270 -13.90 -14.53 -3.15
CA LYS A 270 -14.59 -13.24 -3.00
C LYS A 270 -15.03 -13.06 -1.55
N ALA A 271 -14.93 -11.85 -1.04
CA ALA A 271 -15.38 -11.51 0.31
C ALA A 271 -16.06 -10.14 0.35
N VAL A 272 -16.88 -9.96 1.38
CA VAL A 272 -17.59 -8.71 1.67
C VAL A 272 -17.46 -8.45 3.17
N SER A 273 -17.17 -7.21 3.55
CA SER A 273 -17.21 -6.74 4.93
C SER A 273 -17.97 -5.42 4.94
N GLY A 274 -19.15 -5.39 5.58
CA GLY A 274 -20.09 -4.27 5.42
C GLY A 274 -20.42 -4.03 3.93
N ASN A 275 -20.23 -2.80 3.44
CA ASN A 275 -20.37 -2.47 2.02
C ASN A 275 -19.06 -2.59 1.24
N ALA A 276 -17.92 -2.83 1.90
CA ALA A 276 -16.64 -3.02 1.25
C ALA A 276 -16.58 -4.35 0.52
N LYS A 277 -16.10 -4.31 -0.72
CA LYS A 277 -15.87 -5.50 -1.55
C LYS A 277 -14.40 -5.87 -1.50
N GLY A 278 -14.12 -7.17 -1.41
CA GLY A 278 -12.75 -7.63 -1.30
C GLY A 278 -12.53 -9.05 -1.79
N LEU A 279 -11.29 -9.47 -1.56
CA LEU A 279 -10.79 -10.81 -1.81
C LEU A 279 -10.20 -11.37 -0.51
N VAL A 280 -10.31 -12.69 -0.33
CA VAL A 280 -9.58 -13.45 0.68
C VAL A 280 -8.59 -14.34 -0.04
N VAL A 281 -7.33 -14.30 0.38
CA VAL A 281 -6.25 -15.15 -0.12
C VAL A 281 -5.84 -16.10 1.01
N ASP A 282 -5.97 -17.41 0.79
CA ASP A 282 -5.51 -18.40 1.75
C ASP A 282 -4.03 -18.73 1.51
N ALA A 283 -3.16 -18.12 2.32
CA ALA A 283 -1.72 -18.26 2.27
C ALA A 283 -1.15 -19.05 3.47
N ARG A 284 -1.99 -19.77 4.22
CA ARG A 284 -1.58 -20.47 5.45
C ARG A 284 -0.56 -21.58 5.18
N THR A 285 -0.61 -22.18 4.00
CA THR A 285 0.31 -23.25 3.57
C THR A 285 1.61 -22.71 2.98
N GLN A 286 1.76 -21.40 2.83
CA GLN A 286 2.92 -20.82 2.18
C GLN A 286 4.15 -20.90 3.07
N ALA A 287 5.27 -21.23 2.44
CA ALA A 287 6.54 -21.37 3.14
C ALA A 287 6.94 -20.04 3.78
N PHE A 288 7.51 -20.13 4.97
CA PHE A 288 8.02 -18.97 5.69
C PHE A 288 9.30 -18.44 5.01
N PRO A 289 9.37 -17.14 4.65
CA PRO A 289 10.57 -16.58 4.03
C PRO A 289 11.76 -16.61 4.99
N THR A 290 12.92 -17.08 4.51
CA THR A 290 14.16 -17.18 5.30
C THR A 290 15.14 -16.04 5.03
N GLU A 291 14.89 -15.25 4.00
CA GLU A 291 15.65 -14.05 3.68
C GLU A 291 15.58 -12.97 4.78
N PRO A 292 16.55 -12.04 4.83
CA PRO A 292 16.48 -10.90 5.74
C PRO A 292 15.22 -10.04 5.51
N ILE A 293 14.61 -9.55 6.60
CA ILE A 293 13.52 -8.57 6.52
C ILE A 293 14.03 -7.29 5.83
N TRP A 294 15.20 -6.84 6.25
CA TRP A 294 15.85 -5.62 5.78
C TRP A 294 16.93 -5.94 4.75
N TYR A 295 16.94 -5.21 3.65
CA TYR A 295 18.04 -5.24 2.70
C TYR A 295 19.20 -4.42 3.24
N VAL A 296 20.42 -4.94 3.07
CA VAL A 296 21.63 -4.17 3.36
C VAL A 296 21.66 -3.01 2.37
N GLN A 297 21.77 -1.78 2.87
CA GLN A 297 22.13 -0.65 2.02
C GLN A 297 23.51 -0.95 1.45
N ASN A 298 23.56 -1.48 0.24
CA ASN A 298 24.78 -1.37 -0.53
C ASN A 298 24.91 0.11 -0.86
N ASP A 299 25.95 0.76 -0.33
CA ASP A 299 26.35 2.13 -0.67
C ASP A 299 26.41 2.27 -2.19
N LYS A 300 25.29 2.61 -2.82
CA LYS A 300 25.22 2.97 -4.23
C LYS A 300 25.12 4.49 -4.29
N LYS A 301 26.31 5.03 -4.60
CA LYS A 301 26.63 6.38 -5.06
C LYS A 301 25.55 7.00 -5.94
#